data_AF-L8N686-F1
#
_entry.id   AF-L8N686-F1
#
_cell.length_a   1.000
_cell.length_b   1.000
_cell.length_c   1.000
_cell.angle_alpha   90.00
_cell.angle_beta   90.00
_cell.angle_gamma   90.00
#
_symmetry.space_group_name_H-M   'P 1'
#
loop_
_entity.id
_entity.type
_entity.pdbx_description
1 polymer ?
#
loop_
_entity_poly.entity_id
_entity_poly.type
_entity_poly.pdbx_seq_one_letter_code
_entity_poly.pdbx_strand_id
1 'polypeptide(L)'
;MADIATTSQRREILDWYHLKENLHKVGGSNKRLQDVETSLWRGNIDSAIAAFADWDNPQVTNFIAYLERHRLRIPDYQAFQTQGITIGSGAVESTIKQIGRRIKISGAQWKRDNLPQVLKHRCAYLNLNLA
;
A
#
# COMPACT_ATOMS: atom_id res chain seq x y z
N MET A 1 -0.18 -4.07 23.81
CA MET A 1 -0.18 -3.70 22.39
C MET A 1 0.63 -2.42 22.31
N ALA A 2 1.58 -2.28 21.37
CA ALA A 2 2.22 -0.98 21.19
C ALA A 2 1.16 -0.02 20.67
N ASP A 3 0.82 1.00 21.46
CA ASP A 3 -0.14 2.00 21.04
C ASP A 3 0.43 2.73 19.82
N ILE A 4 -0.37 2.76 18.74
CA ILE A 4 -0.01 3.51 17.53
C ILE A 4 0.10 4.97 17.95
N ALA A 5 1.20 5.64 17.55
CA ALA A 5 1.44 7.04 17.86
C ALA A 5 0.23 7.92 17.49
N THR A 6 0.04 9.02 18.23
CA THR A 6 -1.07 9.95 17.98
C THR A 6 -1.00 10.55 16.57
N THR A 7 -2.10 11.09 16.06
CA THR A 7 -2.16 11.66 14.69
C THR A 7 -1.09 12.72 14.43
N SER A 8 -0.72 13.52 15.44
CA SER A 8 0.34 14.53 15.33
C SER A 8 1.75 13.94 15.29
N GLN A 9 1.93 12.70 15.77
CA GLN A 9 3.21 12.00 15.87
C GLN A 9 3.41 10.96 14.77
N ARG A 10 2.41 10.74 13.91
CA ARG A 10 2.48 9.76 12.81
C ARG A 10 2.29 10.44 11.46
N ARG A 11 3.00 9.94 10.45
CA ARG A 11 2.76 10.29 9.05
C ARG A 11 2.12 9.12 8.34
N GLU A 12 0.93 9.35 7.79
CA GLU A 12 0.27 8.36 6.95
C GLU A 12 0.73 8.53 5.50
N ILE A 13 1.12 7.42 4.88
CA ILE A 13 1.51 7.38 3.48
C ILE A 13 0.52 6.46 2.77
N LEU A 14 0.03 6.89 1.61
CA LEU A 14 -0.76 6.05 0.73
C LEU A 14 0.18 5.08 0.01
N ASP A 15 -0.16 3.80 0.06
CA ASP A 15 0.58 2.75 -0.62
C ASP A 15 0.69 2.99 -2.13
N TRP A 16 1.92 3.03 -2.64
CA TRP A 16 2.19 3.29 -4.06
C TRP A 16 1.53 2.25 -4.99
N TYR A 17 1.58 0.96 -4.64
CA TYR A 17 1.01 -0.10 -5.47
C TYR A 17 -0.51 0.05 -5.56
N HIS A 18 -1.18 0.34 -4.45
CA HIS A 18 -2.62 0.58 -4.47
C HIS A 18 -3.02 1.87 -5.19
N LEU A 19 -2.22 2.94 -5.09
CA LEU A 19 -2.44 4.15 -5.87
C LEU A 19 -2.38 3.84 -7.38
N LYS A 20 -1.34 3.13 -7.81
CA LYS A 20 -1.16 2.68 -9.19
C LYS A 20 -2.26 1.73 -9.66
N GLU A 21 -2.71 0.80 -8.81
CA GLU A 21 -3.82 -0.10 -9.11
C GLU A 21 -5.13 0.68 -9.36
N ASN A 22 -5.41 1.71 -8.55
CA ASN A 22 -6.56 2.59 -8.76
C ASN A 22 -6.44 3.42 -10.04
N LEU A 23 -5.24 3.89 -10.39
CA LEU A 23 -4.98 4.56 -11.66
C LEU A 23 -5.29 3.64 -12.84
N HIS A 24 -4.84 2.39 -12.82
CA HIS A 24 -5.09 1.45 -13.92
C HIS A 24 -6.58 1.05 -14.05
N LYS A 25 -7.37 1.16 -12.99
CA LYS A 25 -8.83 0.97 -13.05
C LYS A 25 -9.54 2.04 -13.88
N VAL A 26 -8.92 3.19 -14.12
CA VAL A 26 -9.44 4.23 -15.03
C VAL A 26 -9.48 3.71 -16.49
N GLY A 27 -8.47 2.94 -16.89
CA GLY A 27 -8.34 2.41 -18.26
C GLY A 27 -7.97 3.47 -19.30
N GLY A 28 -8.29 3.23 -20.57
CA GLY A 28 -8.09 4.15 -21.69
C GLY A 28 -6.63 4.26 -22.19
N SER A 29 -6.17 5.48 -22.46
CA SER A 29 -4.86 5.71 -23.10
C SER A 29 -3.69 5.37 -22.17
N ASN A 30 -2.91 4.36 -22.53
CA ASN A 30 -1.71 3.96 -21.78
C ASN A 30 -0.70 5.11 -21.62
N LYS A 31 -0.56 5.97 -22.64
CA LYS A 31 0.33 7.13 -22.58
C LYS A 31 -0.12 8.11 -21.50
N ARG A 32 -1.42 8.46 -21.48
CA ARG A 32 -2.00 9.35 -20.48
C ARG A 32 -1.85 8.77 -19.07
N LEU A 33 -2.13 7.48 -18.89
CA LEU A 33 -1.93 6.81 -17.60
C LEU A 33 -0.46 6.86 -17.15
N GLN A 34 0.50 6.69 -18.06
CA GLN A 34 1.92 6.77 -17.74
C GLN A 34 2.36 8.20 -17.35
N ASP A 35 1.83 9.22 -18.02
CA ASP A 35 2.11 10.63 -17.69
C ASP A 35 1.54 10.99 -16.30
N VAL A 36 0.35 10.48 -15.99
CA VAL A 36 -0.27 10.60 -14.66
C VAL A 36 0.53 9.84 -13.60
N GLU A 37 0.94 8.60 -13.87
CA GLU A 37 1.78 7.81 -12.98
C GLU A 37 3.08 8.55 -12.65
N THR A 38 3.74 9.14 -13.65
CA THR A 38 4.96 9.92 -13.49
C THR A 38 4.74 11.16 -12.61
N SER A 39 3.60 11.83 -12.78
CA SER A 39 3.23 12.98 -11.96
C SER A 39 3.00 12.58 -10.50
N LEU A 40 2.24 11.51 -10.28
CA LEU A 40 1.96 10.98 -8.94
C LEU A 40 3.22 10.44 -8.26
N TRP A 41 4.15 9.85 -9.00
CA TRP A 41 5.44 9.37 -8.48
C TRP A 41 6.27 10.50 -7.83
N ARG A 42 6.12 11.73 -8.32
CA ARG A 42 6.74 12.95 -7.78
C ARG A 42 5.85 13.68 -6.76
N GLY A 43 4.67 13.17 -6.44
CA GLY A 43 3.70 13.83 -5.56
C GLY A 43 2.94 14.99 -6.21
N ASN A 44 3.00 15.14 -7.54
CA ASN A 44 2.35 16.24 -8.27
C ASN A 44 0.89 15.90 -8.59
N ILE A 45 0.02 16.04 -7.58
CA ILE A 45 -1.39 15.65 -7.65
C ILE A 45 -2.17 16.56 -8.60
N ASP A 46 -1.90 17.87 -8.59
CA ASP A 46 -2.62 18.81 -9.46
C ASP A 46 -2.36 18.54 -10.94
N SER A 47 -1.12 18.21 -11.30
CA SER A 47 -0.77 17.81 -12.67
C SER A 47 -1.47 16.50 -13.06
N ALA A 48 -1.56 15.54 -12.13
CA ALA A 48 -2.27 14.29 -12.36
C ALA A 48 -3.78 14.51 -12.59
N ILE A 49 -4.42 15.40 -11.82
CA ILE A 49 -5.84 15.76 -12.00
C ILE A 49 -6.05 16.52 -13.32
N ALA A 50 -5.17 17.48 -13.64
CA ALA A 50 -5.26 18.27 -14.87
C ALA A 50 -5.17 17.41 -16.14
N ALA A 51 -4.41 16.31 -16.10
CA ALA A 51 -4.30 15.36 -17.22
C ALA A 51 -5.63 14.63 -17.57
N PHE A 52 -6.63 14.73 -16.70
CA PHE A 52 -7.97 14.17 -16.89
C PHE A 52 -9.05 15.22 -17.20
N ALA A 53 -8.70 16.52 -17.30
CA ALA A 53 -9.67 17.60 -17.41
C ALA A 53 -10.62 17.50 -18.62
N ASP A 54 -10.17 16.87 -19.71
CA ASP A 54 -10.92 16.68 -20.96
C ASP A 54 -11.69 15.34 -21.00
N TRP A 55 -11.72 14.59 -19.91
CA TRP A 55 -12.23 13.22 -19.90
C TRP A 55 -13.41 13.03 -18.96
N ASP A 56 -14.61 13.16 -19.53
CA ASP A 56 -15.85 12.86 -18.82
C ASP A 56 -16.11 11.34 -18.77
N ASN A 57 -15.75 10.73 -17.65
CA ASN A 57 -15.94 9.31 -17.41
C ASN A 57 -16.08 9.02 -15.90
N PRO A 58 -17.02 8.15 -15.47
CA PRO A 58 -17.23 7.88 -14.05
C PRO A 58 -15.98 7.35 -13.32
N GLN A 59 -15.15 6.54 -13.98
CA GLN A 59 -13.92 6.02 -13.41
C GLN A 59 -12.87 7.12 -13.20
N VAL A 60 -12.81 8.10 -14.10
CA VAL A 60 -11.97 9.31 -13.95
C VAL A 60 -12.44 10.12 -12.74
N THR A 61 -13.74 10.42 -12.65
CA THR A 61 -14.32 11.15 -11.52
C THR A 61 -14.04 10.46 -10.19
N ASN A 62 -14.20 9.14 -10.13
CA ASN A 62 -13.90 8.34 -8.95
C ASN A 62 -12.41 8.39 -8.57
N PHE A 63 -11.51 8.36 -9.56
CA PHE A 63 -10.08 8.44 -9.33
C PHE A 63 -9.64 9.83 -8.84
N ILE A 64 -10.18 10.91 -9.42
CA ILE A 64 -9.93 12.27 -8.94
C ILE A 64 -10.42 12.42 -7.49
N ALA A 65 -11.62 11.95 -7.17
CA ALA A 65 -12.13 11.96 -5.80
C ALA A 65 -11.26 11.13 -4.84
N TYR A 66 -10.70 10.01 -5.32
CA TYR A 66 -9.75 9.20 -4.58
C TYR A 66 -8.43 9.95 -4.28
N LEU A 67 -7.88 10.65 -5.28
CA LEU A 67 -6.68 11.48 -5.12
C LEU A 67 -6.92 12.60 -4.11
N GLU A 68 -8.04 13.32 -4.22
CA GLU A 68 -8.38 14.41 -3.30
C GLU A 68 -8.54 13.92 -1.86
N ARG A 69 -9.22 12.79 -1.65
CA ARG A 69 -9.36 12.19 -0.32
C ARG A 69 -8.02 11.84 0.32
N HIS A 70 -7.02 11.44 -0.48
CA HIS A 70 -5.72 11.00 -0.01
C HIS A 70 -4.61 12.02 -0.23
N ARG A 71 -4.95 13.27 -0.56
CA ARG A 71 -4.00 14.30 -0.99
C ARG A 71 -2.83 14.50 -0.03
N LEU A 72 -3.12 14.53 1.27
CA LEU A 72 -2.11 14.70 2.33
C LEU A 72 -1.24 13.44 2.56
N ARG A 73 -1.65 12.29 2.03
CA ARG A 73 -1.00 10.99 2.19
C ARG A 73 -0.14 10.60 0.99
N ILE A 74 -0.14 11.39 -0.08
CA ILE A 74 0.64 11.17 -1.30
C ILE A 74 1.92 12.03 -1.22
N PRO A 75 3.08 11.46 -0.87
CA PRO A 75 4.36 12.18 -0.85
C PRO A 75 5.02 12.22 -2.24
N ASP A 76 6.20 12.84 -2.31
CA ASP A 76 7.17 12.52 -3.36
C ASP A 76 7.73 11.10 -3.11
N TYR A 77 7.18 10.12 -3.82
CA TYR A 77 7.56 8.71 -3.68
C TYR A 77 9.00 8.46 -4.13
N GLN A 78 9.51 9.22 -5.11
CA GLN A 78 10.89 9.10 -5.55
C GLN A 78 11.87 9.51 -4.46
N ALA A 79 11.60 10.65 -3.81
CA ALA A 79 12.43 11.12 -2.70
C ALA A 79 12.40 10.11 -1.54
N PHE A 80 11.22 9.58 -1.22
CA PHE A 80 11.06 8.61 -0.13
C PHE A 80 11.80 7.30 -0.43
N GLN A 81 11.67 6.78 -1.65
CA GLN A 81 12.38 5.58 -2.07
C GLN A 81 13.89 5.78 -2.02
N THR A 82 14.39 6.94 -2.46
CA THR A 82 15.83 7.27 -2.42
C THR A 82 16.36 7.36 -0.99
N GLN A 83 15.53 7.80 -0.05
CA GLN A 83 15.85 7.85 1.39
C GLN A 83 15.69 6.49 2.10
N GLY A 84 15.28 5.43 1.39
CA GLY A 84 14.99 4.12 1.99
C GLY A 84 13.71 4.07 2.83
N ILE A 85 12.86 5.10 2.73
CA ILE A 85 11.54 5.12 3.38
C ILE A 85 10.62 4.16 2.62
N THR A 86 9.92 3.30 3.36
CA THR A 86 8.98 2.34 2.77
C THR A 86 7.78 3.06 2.17
N ILE A 87 7.52 2.83 0.87
CA ILE A 87 6.42 3.44 0.10
C ILE A 87 5.26 2.47 -0.19
N GLY A 88 5.40 1.20 0.20
CA GLY A 88 4.40 0.18 -0.08
C GLY A 88 4.43 -0.98 0.91
N SER A 89 3.31 -1.69 0.99
CA SER A 89 2.97 -2.77 1.91
C SER A 89 3.55 -4.11 1.46
N GLY A 90 4.13 -4.22 0.26
CA GLY A 90 4.50 -5.50 -0.35
C GLY A 90 5.39 -6.39 0.53
N ALA A 91 6.35 -5.81 1.26
CA ALA A 91 7.16 -6.54 2.22
C ALA A 91 6.32 -7.10 3.39
N VAL A 92 5.40 -6.29 3.92
CA VAL A 92 4.47 -6.68 5.00
C VAL A 92 3.53 -7.79 4.50
N GLU A 93 2.93 -7.62 3.33
CA GLU A 93 2.04 -8.61 2.73
C GLU A 93 2.76 -9.93 2.43
N SER A 94 3.99 -9.87 1.94
CA SER A 94 4.83 -11.05 1.71
C SER A 94 5.11 -11.79 3.02
N THR A 95 5.48 -11.07 4.08
CA THR A 95 5.71 -11.65 5.41
C THR A 95 4.43 -12.29 5.96
N ILE A 96 3.28 -11.64 5.85
CA ILE A 96 1.98 -12.21 6.25
C ILE A 96 1.69 -13.49 5.45
N LYS A 97 1.96 -13.51 4.13
CA LYS A 97 1.83 -14.72 3.31
C LYS A 97 2.75 -15.84 3.81
N GLN A 98 4.00 -15.54 4.16
CA GLN A 98 4.95 -16.54 4.68
C GLN A 98 4.55 -17.09 6.06
N ILE A 99 3.98 -16.27 6.93
CA ILE A 99 3.37 -16.71 8.18
C ILE A 99 2.17 -17.61 7.87
N GLY A 100 1.29 -17.17 6.97
CA GLY A 100 0.09 -17.88 6.53
C GLY A 100 0.36 -19.28 5.97
N ARG A 101 1.51 -19.50 5.28
CA ARG A 101 1.90 -20.82 4.75
C ARG A 101 1.91 -21.93 5.78
N ARG A 102 2.13 -21.62 7.07
CA ARG A 102 2.12 -22.63 8.15
C ARG A 102 0.77 -22.71 8.87
N ILE A 103 0.05 -21.61 8.93
CA ILE A 103 -1.18 -21.49 9.75
C ILE A 103 -2.42 -21.89 8.95
N LYS A 104 -2.44 -21.58 7.65
CA LYS A 104 -3.57 -21.81 6.74
C LYS A 104 -3.36 -23.03 5.84
N ILE A 105 -2.82 -24.13 6.40
CA ILE A 105 -2.69 -25.39 5.66
C ILE A 105 -4.05 -26.10 5.58
N SER A 106 -4.28 -26.84 4.51
CA SER A 106 -5.53 -27.61 4.34
C SER A 106 -5.68 -28.63 5.46
N GLY A 107 -6.90 -28.74 6.02
CA GLY A 107 -7.22 -29.65 7.11
C GLY A 107 -6.78 -29.21 8.51
N ALA A 108 -6.04 -28.11 8.66
CA ALA A 108 -5.68 -27.62 9.99
C ALA A 108 -6.87 -27.02 10.73
N GLN A 109 -7.06 -27.46 11.97
CA GLN A 109 -7.99 -26.86 12.94
C GLN A 109 -7.20 -26.44 14.17
N TRP A 110 -7.36 -25.20 14.59
CA TRP A 110 -6.64 -24.63 15.72
C TRP A 110 -7.62 -24.24 16.82
N LYS A 111 -7.31 -24.60 18.07
CA LYS A 111 -7.92 -23.92 19.22
C LYS A 111 -7.39 -22.49 19.26
N ARG A 112 -8.28 -21.50 19.42
CA ARG A 112 -7.92 -20.07 19.44
C ARG A 112 -6.80 -19.76 20.43
N ASP A 113 -6.83 -20.41 21.59
CA ASP A 113 -5.86 -20.20 22.67
C ASP A 113 -4.43 -20.65 22.31
N ASN A 114 -4.29 -21.60 21.37
CA ASN A 114 -2.99 -22.12 20.94
C ASN A 114 -2.40 -21.29 19.78
N LEU A 115 -3.21 -20.50 19.09
CA LEU A 115 -2.79 -19.75 17.90
C LEU A 115 -1.67 -18.73 18.19
N PRO A 116 -1.68 -17.97 19.31
CA PRO A 116 -0.60 -17.04 19.64
C PRO A 116 0.77 -17.72 19.75
N GLN A 117 0.83 -18.93 20.33
CA GLN A 117 2.08 -19.67 20.47
C GLN A 117 2.62 -20.11 19.11
N VAL A 118 1.76 -20.63 18.23
CA VAL A 118 2.13 -21.05 16.87
C VAL A 118 2.61 -19.84 16.04
N LEU A 119 1.91 -18.71 16.14
CA LEU A 119 2.34 -17.45 15.53
C LEU A 119 3.71 -17.02 16.04
N LYS A 120 3.93 -17.03 17.36
CA LYS A 120 5.21 -16.67 17.98
C LYS A 120 6.35 -17.53 17.46
N HIS A 121 6.18 -18.86 17.42
CA HIS A 121 7.20 -19.77 16.88
C HIS A 121 7.46 -19.52 15.39
N ARG A 122 6.41 -19.27 14.59
CA ARG A 122 6.57 -18.99 13.16
C ARG A 122 7.32 -17.68 12.92
N CYS A 123 7.00 -16.64 13.69
CA CYS A 123 7.72 -15.36 13.65
C CYS A 123 9.18 -15.52 14.07
N ALA A 124 9.46 -16.26 15.17
CA ALA A 124 10.83 -16.53 15.60
C ALA A 124 11.63 -17.26 14.53
N TYR A 125 11.04 -18.28 13.89
CA TYR A 125 11.66 -19.00 12.77
C TYR A 125 11.97 -18.07 11.58
N LEU A 126 11.01 -17.25 11.13
CA LEU A 126 11.21 -16.35 10.00
C LEU A 126 12.22 -15.23 10.29
N ASN A 127 12.33 -14.81 11.56
CA ASN A 127 13.31 -13.83 12.00
C ASN A 127 14.69 -14.44 12.32
N LEU A 128 14.89 -15.74 12.11
CA LEU A 128 16.11 -16.47 12.47
C LEU A 128 16.47 -16.40 13.96
N ASN A 129 15.46 -16.19 14.82
CA ASN A 129 15.61 -16.04 16.27
C ASN A 129 15.27 -17.34 17.02
N LEU A 130 15.58 -18.49 16.45
CA LEU A 130 15.50 -19.78 17.15
C LEU A 130 16.85 -20.06 17.82
N ALA A 131 17.07 -19.39 18.95
CA ALA A 131 18.07 -19.78 19.94
C ALA A 131 17.36 -20.52 21.08
#